data_AF-A0A2N8KYC9-F1
#
_entry.id   AF-A0A2N8KYC9-F1
#
_cell.length_a   1.000
_cell.length_b   1.000
_cell.length_c   1.000
_cell.angle_alpha   90.00
_cell.angle_beta   90.00
_cell.angle_gamma   90.00
#
_symmetry.space_group_name_H-M   'P 1'
#
loop_
_entity.id
_entity.type
_entity.pdbx_description
1 polymer ?
#
loop_
_entity_poly.entity_id
_entity_poly.type
_entity_poly.pdbx_seq_one_letter_code
_entity_poly.pdbx_strand_id
1 'polypeptide(L)'
;MNDNRLQQELQRLYGSHGPAVAAPARAAVLELARPADWTALGALWRGVQSDLGLPAPAIAVNGRDGFQLWFALTEDGLAAEADALLQALVRAYLAELRPATRLLRWTSSSQASAPSLPPQRAAPGQWSAFVAPDLAPVFSEEPWLDTEPGPEAQAEVLCRLSCIPATQLRAALASLDHAIGRAPTPPSASTAPAAPRPHAAPAFPDCEPRRFLRRVMNDETVAMALRIEAAKALLLAPSQPEPGA
;
A
#
# COMPACT_ATOMS: atom_id res chain seq x y z
N MET A 1 15.89 -21.71 -27.49
CA MET A 1 16.56 -20.40 -27.62
C MET A 1 15.73 -19.24 -27.06
N ASN A 2 14.42 -19.40 -26.79
CA ASN A 2 13.52 -18.32 -26.37
C ASN A 2 13.51 -18.03 -24.86
N ASP A 3 13.98 -18.97 -24.01
CA ASP A 3 14.17 -18.72 -22.57
C ASP A 3 15.11 -17.54 -22.31
N ASN A 4 16.00 -17.24 -23.27
CA ASN A 4 16.91 -16.12 -23.20
C ASN A 4 16.16 -14.77 -23.13
N ARG A 5 15.07 -14.59 -23.89
CA ARG A 5 14.34 -13.31 -23.90
C ARG A 5 13.60 -13.06 -22.59
N LEU A 6 12.88 -14.06 -22.08
CA LEU A 6 12.24 -13.97 -20.76
C LEU A 6 13.27 -13.69 -19.67
N GLN A 7 14.40 -14.42 -19.67
CA GLN A 7 15.47 -14.20 -18.72
C GLN A 7 16.05 -12.78 -18.80
N GLN A 8 16.24 -12.24 -20.00
CA GLN A 8 16.71 -10.86 -20.19
C GLN A 8 15.75 -9.83 -19.59
N GLU A 9 14.44 -10.00 -19.76
CA GLU A 9 13.45 -9.08 -19.19
C GLU A 9 13.39 -9.19 -17.65
N LEU A 10 13.47 -10.40 -17.10
CA LEU A 10 13.54 -10.62 -15.65
C LEU A 10 14.84 -10.05 -15.05
N GLN A 11 15.96 -10.16 -15.76
CA GLN A 11 17.22 -9.55 -15.37
C GLN A 11 17.14 -8.01 -15.41
N ARG A 12 16.55 -7.45 -16.48
CA ARG A 12 16.37 -6.01 -16.65
C ARG A 12 15.54 -5.42 -15.51
N LEU A 13 14.37 -6.02 -15.24
CA LEU A 13 13.41 -5.53 -14.25
C LEU A 13 13.85 -5.82 -12.81
N TYR A 14 14.26 -7.05 -12.53
CA TYR A 14 14.41 -7.55 -11.17
C TYR A 14 15.83 -7.99 -10.82
N GLY A 15 16.77 -7.92 -11.76
CA GLY A 15 18.16 -8.33 -11.52
C GLY A 15 18.32 -9.84 -11.30
N SER A 16 17.41 -10.68 -11.79
CA SER A 16 17.59 -12.14 -11.70
C SER A 16 18.61 -12.62 -12.74
N HIS A 17 19.68 -13.27 -12.29
CA HIS A 17 20.79 -13.74 -13.14
C HIS A 17 20.71 -15.25 -13.44
N GLY A 18 19.56 -15.88 -13.18
CA GLY A 18 19.31 -17.29 -13.43
C GLY A 18 17.83 -17.66 -13.19
N PRO A 19 17.47 -18.96 -13.20
CA PRO A 19 16.12 -19.45 -12.90
C PRO A 19 15.81 -19.21 -11.43
N ALA A 20 15.50 -17.97 -11.08
CA ALA A 20 15.18 -17.56 -9.73
C ALA A 20 13.84 -18.18 -9.34
N VAL A 21 13.86 -19.08 -8.36
CA VAL A 21 12.65 -19.71 -7.82
C VAL A 21 11.93 -18.78 -6.82
N ALA A 22 12.59 -17.68 -6.44
CA ALA A 22 12.12 -16.72 -5.45
C ALA A 22 12.30 -15.28 -5.96
N ALA A 23 11.51 -14.36 -5.41
CA ALA A 23 11.59 -12.94 -5.72
C ALA A 23 13.00 -12.39 -5.41
N PRO A 24 13.63 -11.69 -6.36
CA PRO A 24 14.96 -11.12 -6.18
C PRO A 24 14.92 -9.80 -5.40
N ALA A 25 16.09 -9.29 -5.00
CA ALA A 25 16.20 -8.14 -4.11
C ALA A 25 15.62 -6.83 -4.68
N ARG A 26 15.60 -6.68 -6.02
CA ARG A 26 15.01 -5.54 -6.72
C ARG A 26 13.50 -5.66 -6.92
N ALA A 27 12.86 -6.70 -6.38
CA ALA A 27 11.41 -6.86 -6.42
C ALA A 27 10.78 -6.40 -5.11
N ALA A 28 9.67 -5.68 -5.22
CA ALA A 28 8.72 -5.51 -4.14
C ALA A 28 7.36 -6.07 -4.62
N VAL A 29 6.71 -6.87 -3.78
CA VAL A 29 5.53 -7.64 -4.16
C VAL A 29 4.38 -7.38 -3.20
N LEU A 30 3.23 -7.05 -3.76
CA LEU A 30 1.96 -6.95 -3.06
C LEU A 30 1.04 -8.07 -3.55
N GLU A 31 0.64 -8.98 -2.68
CA GLU A 31 -0.28 -10.08 -3.00
C GLU A 31 -1.61 -9.88 -2.29
N LEU A 32 -2.70 -10.09 -3.03
CA LEU A 32 -4.05 -10.14 -2.52
C LEU A 32 -4.68 -11.47 -2.92
N ALA A 33 -5.03 -12.29 -1.92
CA ALA A 33 -5.56 -13.63 -2.09
C ALA A 33 -6.79 -13.88 -1.22
N ARG A 34 -7.65 -14.81 -1.65
CA ARG A 34 -8.86 -15.27 -0.91
C ARG A 34 -9.74 -14.14 -0.37
N PRO A 35 -10.52 -13.45 -1.20
CA PRO A 35 -10.70 -13.64 -2.64
C PRO A 35 -9.64 -12.89 -3.44
N ALA A 36 -9.36 -13.35 -4.67
CA ALA A 36 -8.48 -12.66 -5.62
C ALA A 36 -9.20 -11.45 -6.22
N ASP A 37 -9.36 -10.38 -5.43
CA ASP A 37 -10.14 -9.20 -5.82
C ASP A 37 -9.37 -8.29 -6.78
N TRP A 38 -9.51 -8.55 -8.08
CA TRP A 38 -8.94 -7.69 -9.12
C TRP A 38 -9.57 -6.28 -9.14
N THR A 39 -10.79 -6.09 -8.63
CA THR A 39 -11.41 -4.75 -8.63
C THR A 39 -10.62 -3.81 -7.73
N ALA A 40 -10.31 -4.26 -6.51
CA ALA A 40 -9.49 -3.50 -5.57
C ALA A 40 -8.04 -3.36 -6.07
N LEU A 41 -7.44 -4.45 -6.54
CA LEU A 41 -6.05 -4.44 -6.99
C LEU A 41 -5.84 -3.63 -8.28
N GLY A 42 -6.83 -3.65 -9.18
CA GLY A 42 -6.85 -2.88 -10.42
C GLY A 42 -7.09 -1.38 -10.20
N ALA A 43 -7.77 -0.99 -9.13
CA ALA A 43 -7.83 0.41 -8.69
C ALA A 43 -6.46 0.89 -8.20
N LEU A 44 -5.79 0.10 -7.35
CA LEU A 44 -4.43 0.37 -6.90
C LEU A 44 -3.45 0.42 -8.09
N TRP A 45 -3.49 -0.56 -8.99
CA TRP A 45 -2.61 -0.63 -10.17
C TRP A 45 -2.72 0.61 -11.05
N ARG A 46 -3.94 1.14 -11.24
CA ARG A 46 -4.16 2.40 -11.96
C ARG A 46 -3.66 3.60 -11.16
N GLY A 47 -4.01 3.71 -9.88
CA GLY A 47 -3.61 4.81 -9.01
C GLY A 47 -2.08 4.97 -8.87
N VAL A 48 -1.35 3.85 -8.85
CA VAL A 48 0.13 3.86 -8.90
C VAL A 48 0.65 4.66 -10.11
N GLN A 49 0.01 4.54 -11.26
CA GLN A 49 0.43 5.23 -12.48
C GLN A 49 -0.18 6.63 -12.59
N SER A 50 -1.49 6.77 -12.37
CA SER A 50 -2.20 8.03 -12.57
C SER A 50 -1.91 9.04 -11.47
N ASP A 51 -1.84 8.60 -10.22
CA ASP A 51 -1.84 9.48 -9.06
C ASP A 51 -0.42 9.70 -8.56
N LEU A 52 0.44 8.67 -8.65
CA LEU A 52 1.83 8.72 -8.19
C LEU A 52 2.84 8.85 -9.32
N GLY A 53 2.40 8.73 -10.57
CA GLY A 53 3.26 8.80 -11.75
C GLY A 53 4.24 7.63 -11.87
N LEU A 54 4.13 6.57 -11.06
CA LEU A 54 5.07 5.47 -11.03
C LEU A 54 4.91 4.55 -12.26
N PRO A 55 5.98 3.87 -12.69
CA PRO A 55 5.90 2.76 -13.63
C PRO A 55 4.84 1.72 -13.23
N ALA A 56 4.15 1.17 -14.23
CA ALA A 56 3.20 0.09 -14.03
C ALA A 56 3.89 -1.12 -13.37
N PRO A 57 3.41 -1.61 -12.22
CA PRO A 57 3.89 -2.88 -11.68
C PRO A 57 3.39 -4.03 -12.56
N ALA A 58 4.18 -5.10 -12.67
CA ALA A 58 3.74 -6.30 -13.37
C ALA A 58 2.59 -6.95 -12.60
N ILE A 59 1.60 -7.45 -13.33
CA ILE A 59 0.49 -8.20 -12.72
C ILE A 59 0.81 -9.67 -12.90
N ALA A 60 0.68 -10.44 -11.82
CA ALA A 60 0.83 -11.89 -11.88
C ALA A 60 -0.31 -12.59 -11.15
N VAL A 61 -0.69 -13.75 -11.67
CA VAL A 61 -1.51 -14.73 -10.95
C VAL A 61 -0.57 -15.64 -10.15
N ASN A 62 -0.88 -15.92 -8.87
CA ASN A 62 0.01 -16.67 -7.99
C ASN A 62 -0.05 -18.19 -8.19
N GLY A 63 -0.88 -18.67 -9.13
CA GLY A 63 -1.07 -20.07 -9.43
C GLY A 63 -1.91 -20.81 -8.39
N ARG A 64 -2.60 -20.11 -7.48
CA ARG A 64 -3.33 -20.71 -6.35
C ARG A 64 -4.67 -20.02 -6.11
N ASP A 65 -4.62 -18.81 -5.60
CA ASP A 65 -5.78 -18.17 -4.96
C ASP A 65 -5.70 -16.62 -4.91
N GLY A 66 -4.75 -16.01 -5.63
CA GLY A 66 -4.52 -14.57 -5.55
C GLY A 66 -3.77 -13.96 -6.72
N PHE A 67 -3.83 -12.63 -6.76
CA PHE A 67 -3.04 -11.79 -7.65
C PHE A 67 -1.86 -11.18 -6.91
N GLN A 68 -0.83 -10.87 -7.68
CA GLN A 68 0.38 -10.19 -7.23
C GLN A 68 0.65 -8.98 -8.11
N LEU A 69 1.06 -7.88 -7.49
CA LEU A 69 1.69 -6.76 -8.17
C LEU A 69 3.17 -6.75 -7.86
N TRP A 70 3.98 -6.80 -8.90
CA TRP A 70 5.44 -6.84 -8.84
C TRP A 70 6.02 -5.51 -9.27
N PHE A 71 6.53 -4.76 -8.30
CA PHE A 71 7.23 -3.52 -8.51
C PHE A 71 8.71 -3.80 -8.77
N ALA A 72 9.22 -3.33 -9.90
CA ALA A 72 10.62 -3.46 -10.29
C ALA A 72 11.40 -2.25 -9.78
N LEU A 73 12.46 -2.46 -9.01
CA LEU A 73 13.33 -1.40 -8.47
C LEU A 73 14.61 -1.29 -9.30
N THR A 74 15.16 -0.09 -9.39
CA THR A 74 16.39 0.13 -10.18
C THR A 74 17.64 -0.42 -9.46
N GLU A 75 17.65 -0.42 -8.12
CA GLU A 75 18.83 -0.68 -7.30
C GLU A 75 18.51 -1.59 -6.11
N ASP A 76 19.51 -2.35 -5.63
CA ASP A 76 19.38 -3.33 -4.53
C ASP A 76 19.28 -2.72 -3.11
N GLY A 77 19.25 -1.39 -2.99
CA GLY A 77 19.24 -0.68 -1.70
C GLY A 77 17.87 -0.11 -1.27
N LEU A 78 16.82 -0.32 -2.06
CA LEU A 78 15.53 0.38 -1.90
C LEU A 78 14.47 -0.42 -1.14
N ALA A 79 14.86 -1.51 -0.47
CA ALA A 79 13.92 -2.46 0.14
C ALA A 79 13.07 -1.84 1.25
N ALA A 80 13.66 -0.96 2.06
CA ALA A 80 12.97 -0.28 3.16
C ALA A 80 11.97 0.76 2.63
N GLU A 81 12.37 1.60 1.67
CA GLU A 81 11.47 2.55 1.02
C GLU A 81 10.36 1.83 0.24
N ALA A 82 10.67 0.70 -0.38
CA ALA A 82 9.68 -0.11 -1.06
C ALA A 82 8.66 -0.70 -0.08
N ASP A 83 9.08 -1.19 1.09
CA ASP A 83 8.14 -1.70 2.10
C ASP A 83 7.22 -0.59 2.62
N ALA A 84 7.79 0.59 2.89
CA ALA A 84 7.02 1.78 3.25
C ALA A 84 6.02 2.17 2.16
N LEU A 85 6.41 2.09 0.87
CA LEU A 85 5.51 2.36 -0.26
C LEU A 85 4.37 1.36 -0.26
N LEU A 86 4.65 0.06 -0.16
CA LEU A 86 3.62 -0.97 -0.13
C LEU A 86 2.65 -0.76 1.03
N GLN A 87 3.15 -0.38 2.21
CA GLN A 87 2.32 -0.06 3.36
C GLN A 87 1.44 1.18 3.11
N ALA A 88 1.99 2.23 2.53
CA ALA A 88 1.24 3.45 2.19
C ALA A 88 0.17 3.18 1.11
N LEU A 89 0.50 2.39 0.08
CA LEU A 89 -0.45 1.97 -0.96
C LEU A 89 -1.61 1.16 -0.39
N VAL A 90 -1.33 0.22 0.52
CA VAL A 90 -2.38 -0.54 1.21
C VAL A 90 -3.30 0.39 1.99
N ARG A 91 -2.76 1.35 2.74
CA ARG A 91 -3.57 2.31 3.49
C ARG A 91 -4.41 3.21 2.59
N ALA A 92 -3.87 3.63 1.43
CA ALA A 92 -4.54 4.56 0.53
C ALA A 92 -5.62 3.90 -0.34
N TYR A 93 -5.34 2.70 -0.86
CA TYR A 93 -6.20 2.06 -1.87
C TYR A 93 -6.93 0.81 -1.36
N LEU A 94 -6.44 0.18 -0.29
CA LEU A 94 -6.96 -1.07 0.26
C LEU A 94 -7.40 -0.90 1.72
N ALA A 95 -7.93 0.27 2.09
CA ALA A 95 -8.42 0.54 3.44
C ALA A 95 -9.63 -0.34 3.82
N GLU A 96 -10.48 -0.64 2.84
CA GLU A 96 -11.74 -1.38 3.03
C GLU A 96 -11.64 -2.82 2.48
N LEU A 97 -10.62 -3.57 2.90
CA LEU A 97 -10.52 -4.99 2.54
C LEU A 97 -11.56 -5.83 3.28
N ARG A 98 -12.09 -6.84 2.60
CA ARG A 98 -12.96 -7.85 3.22
C ARG A 98 -12.17 -8.60 4.30
N PRO A 99 -12.75 -8.94 5.46
CA PRO A 99 -12.04 -9.61 6.55
C PRO A 99 -11.40 -10.96 6.17
N ALA A 100 -11.95 -11.65 5.16
CA ALA A 100 -11.38 -12.90 4.66
C ALA A 100 -10.11 -12.71 3.81
N THR A 101 -9.84 -11.48 3.33
CA THR A 101 -8.77 -11.17 2.39
C THR A 101 -7.40 -11.38 3.02
N ARG A 102 -6.59 -12.22 2.39
CA ARG A 102 -5.19 -12.42 2.73
C ARG A 102 -4.33 -11.43 1.95
N LEU A 103 -3.77 -10.48 2.67
CA LEU A 103 -2.82 -9.51 2.13
C LEU A 103 -1.39 -9.91 2.52
N LEU A 104 -0.49 -10.00 1.54
CA LEU A 104 0.94 -10.19 1.77
C LEU A 104 1.73 -9.06 1.11
N ARG A 105 2.70 -8.54 1.85
CA ARG A 105 3.69 -7.58 1.37
C ARG A 105 5.07 -8.21 1.52
N TRP A 106 5.85 -8.15 0.46
CA TRP A 106 7.20 -8.68 0.48
C TRP A 106 8.16 -7.71 -0.20
N THR A 107 9.31 -7.54 0.44
CA THR A 107 10.54 -6.93 -0.09
C THR A 107 11.71 -7.75 0.44
N SER A 108 12.93 -7.53 -0.05
CA SER A 108 14.11 -8.20 0.49
C SER A 108 14.43 -7.88 1.95
N SER A 109 13.83 -6.83 2.54
CA SER A 109 13.91 -6.54 3.98
C SER A 109 12.81 -7.22 4.81
N SER A 110 11.86 -7.92 4.17
CA SER A 110 10.79 -8.62 4.86
C SER A 110 11.27 -9.91 5.52
N GLN A 111 10.72 -10.23 6.68
CA GLN A 111 10.94 -11.52 7.35
C GLN A 111 10.07 -12.64 6.76
N ALA A 112 9.10 -12.30 5.89
CA ALA A 112 8.25 -13.27 5.23
C ALA A 112 9.00 -14.03 4.13
N SER A 113 8.55 -15.25 3.83
CA SER A 113 9.08 -16.04 2.72
C SER A 113 8.86 -15.31 1.40
N ALA A 114 9.91 -15.27 0.57
CA ALA A 114 9.86 -14.64 -0.74
C ALA A 114 8.86 -15.36 -1.66
N PRO A 115 7.95 -14.62 -2.32
CA PRO A 115 7.06 -15.22 -3.31
C PRO A 115 7.89 -15.77 -4.47
N SER A 116 7.42 -16.85 -5.09
CA SER A 116 8.10 -17.41 -6.24
C SER A 116 7.94 -16.54 -7.48
N LEU A 117 9.03 -16.32 -8.22
CA LEU A 117 9.03 -15.51 -9.43
C LEU A 117 8.31 -16.26 -10.55
N PRO A 118 7.25 -15.71 -11.18
CA PRO A 118 6.60 -16.37 -12.31
C PRO A 118 7.53 -16.53 -13.52
N PRO A 119 7.34 -17.57 -14.36
CA PRO A 119 6.34 -18.62 -14.21
C PRO A 119 6.79 -19.80 -13.34
N GLN A 120 5.90 -20.33 -12.51
CA GLN A 120 6.16 -21.47 -11.61
C GLN A 120 4.90 -22.35 -11.46
N ARG A 121 5.10 -23.66 -11.35
CA ARG A 121 3.99 -24.59 -11.08
C ARG A 121 3.70 -24.61 -9.58
N ALA A 122 2.53 -24.11 -9.18
CA ALA A 122 2.12 -24.09 -7.78
C ALA A 122 1.37 -25.38 -7.37
N ALA A 123 0.61 -25.97 -8.30
CA ALA A 123 -0.04 -27.27 -8.14
C ALA A 123 -0.17 -27.98 -9.51
N PRO A 124 -0.54 -29.27 -9.57
CA PRO A 124 -0.81 -29.94 -10.85
C PRO A 124 -1.90 -29.20 -11.64
N GLY A 125 -1.55 -28.72 -12.83
CA GLY A 125 -2.46 -27.91 -13.67
C GLY A 125 -2.69 -26.48 -13.17
N GLN A 126 -1.85 -25.96 -12.26
CA GLN A 126 -1.96 -24.56 -11.82
C GLN A 126 -0.59 -23.89 -11.87
N TRP A 127 -0.45 -22.99 -12.84
CA TRP A 127 0.76 -22.22 -13.08
C TRP A 127 0.58 -20.75 -12.71
N SER A 128 1.60 -20.18 -12.07
CA SER A 128 1.74 -18.73 -11.96
C SER A 128 2.23 -18.16 -13.28
N ALA A 129 1.81 -16.94 -13.59
CA ALA A 129 2.17 -16.24 -14.81
C ALA A 129 2.03 -14.74 -14.64
N PHE A 130 2.87 -13.98 -15.35
CA PHE A 130 2.61 -12.57 -15.61
C PHE A 130 1.48 -12.44 -16.63
N VAL A 131 0.56 -11.53 -16.37
CA VAL A 131 -0.63 -11.29 -17.18
C VAL A 131 -0.72 -9.83 -17.57
N ALA A 132 -1.24 -9.58 -18.76
CA ALA A 132 -1.53 -8.23 -19.23
C ALA A 132 -2.73 -7.65 -18.46
N PRO A 133 -2.81 -6.32 -18.27
CA PRO A 133 -3.84 -5.67 -17.45
C PRO A 133 -5.27 -5.87 -17.98
N ASP A 134 -5.43 -6.04 -19.29
CA ASP A 134 -6.70 -6.35 -19.96
C ASP A 134 -7.17 -7.79 -19.71
N LEU A 135 -6.25 -8.71 -19.44
CA LEU A 135 -6.55 -10.12 -19.14
C LEU A 135 -6.73 -10.38 -17.64
N ALA A 136 -6.20 -9.52 -16.77
CA ALA A 136 -6.27 -9.71 -15.32
C ALA A 136 -7.69 -9.96 -14.77
N PRO A 137 -8.78 -9.28 -15.22
CA PRO A 137 -10.13 -9.58 -14.72
C PRO A 137 -10.58 -11.03 -14.93
N VAL A 138 -10.10 -11.70 -15.99
CA VAL A 138 -10.47 -13.08 -16.33
C VAL A 138 -10.06 -14.08 -15.25
N PHE A 139 -9.00 -13.77 -14.50
CA PHE A 139 -8.40 -14.65 -13.50
C PHE A 139 -8.92 -14.43 -12.07
N SER A 140 -10.04 -13.71 -11.90
CA SER A 140 -10.55 -13.36 -10.57
C SER A 140 -11.09 -14.55 -9.76
N GLU A 141 -11.65 -15.54 -10.45
CA GLU A 141 -12.13 -16.78 -9.83
C GLU A 141 -11.05 -17.87 -9.82
N GLU A 142 -10.31 -17.99 -10.93
CA GLU A 142 -9.26 -18.98 -11.14
C GLU A 142 -7.90 -18.29 -11.41
N PRO A 143 -7.19 -17.83 -10.37
CA PRO A 143 -5.92 -17.11 -10.50
C PRO A 143 -4.75 -18.05 -10.80
N TRP A 144 -4.84 -18.79 -11.90
CA TRP A 144 -3.79 -19.64 -12.45
C TRP A 144 -3.98 -19.86 -13.96
N LEU A 145 -2.96 -20.41 -14.61
CA LEU A 145 -3.06 -21.01 -15.93
C LEU A 145 -3.05 -22.54 -15.83
N ASP A 146 -3.84 -23.20 -16.66
CA ASP A 146 -3.88 -24.67 -16.72
C ASP A 146 -2.61 -25.27 -17.36
N THR A 147 -1.98 -24.50 -18.24
CA THR A 147 -0.77 -24.89 -18.98
C THR A 147 0.41 -24.00 -18.61
N GLU A 148 1.62 -24.51 -18.83
CA GLU A 148 2.84 -23.73 -18.67
C GLU A 148 2.79 -22.49 -19.58
N PRO A 149 2.97 -21.28 -19.04
CA PRO A 149 2.96 -20.07 -19.85
C PRO A 149 4.18 -20.05 -20.78
N GLY A 150 3.94 -19.74 -22.06
CA GLY A 150 5.01 -19.66 -23.05
C GLY A 150 6.01 -18.54 -22.71
N PRO A 151 7.33 -18.79 -22.76
CA PRO A 151 8.34 -17.82 -22.34
C PRO A 151 8.31 -16.54 -23.18
N GLU A 152 7.95 -16.63 -24.46
CA GLU A 152 7.83 -15.47 -25.36
C GLU A 152 6.69 -14.55 -24.94
N ALA A 153 5.51 -15.11 -24.67
CA ALA A 153 4.34 -14.33 -24.23
C ALA A 153 4.60 -13.64 -22.89
N GLN A 154 5.30 -14.33 -21.96
CA GLN A 154 5.73 -13.72 -20.70
C GLN A 154 6.71 -12.56 -20.94
N ALA A 155 7.67 -12.72 -21.84
CA ALA A 155 8.60 -11.65 -22.20
C ALA A 155 7.89 -10.44 -22.84
N GLU A 156 6.86 -10.66 -23.67
CA GLU A 156 6.05 -9.58 -24.27
C GLU A 156 5.26 -8.76 -23.25
N VAL A 157 4.78 -9.40 -22.18
CA VAL A 157 4.15 -8.69 -21.06
C VAL A 157 5.19 -7.84 -20.33
N LEU A 158 6.36 -8.40 -20.03
CA LEU A 158 7.40 -7.74 -19.23
C LEU A 158 8.15 -6.63 -19.98
N CYS A 159 8.35 -6.75 -21.30
CA CYS A 159 9.15 -5.79 -22.07
C CYS A 159 8.55 -4.37 -22.07
N ARG A 160 7.25 -4.24 -21.79
CA ARG A 160 6.53 -2.96 -21.70
C ARG A 160 6.71 -2.26 -20.35
N LEU A 161 7.26 -2.95 -19.36
CA LEU A 161 7.41 -2.46 -18.00
C LEU A 161 8.76 -1.80 -17.78
N SER A 162 8.84 -0.92 -16.76
CA SER A 162 10.04 -0.18 -16.41
C SER A 162 10.32 -0.23 -14.91
N CYS A 163 11.59 -0.06 -14.54
CA CYS A 163 11.99 0.01 -13.14
C CYS A 163 11.63 1.37 -12.53
N ILE A 164 11.34 1.36 -11.24
CA ILE A 164 11.13 2.55 -10.41
C ILE A 164 12.50 3.05 -9.96
N PRO A 165 12.88 4.30 -10.29
CA PRO A 165 14.08 4.92 -9.77
C PRO A 165 13.85 5.43 -8.34
N ALA A 166 14.93 5.50 -7.55
CA ALA A 166 14.87 5.89 -6.14
C ALA A 166 14.21 7.27 -5.91
N THR A 167 14.45 8.22 -6.81
CA THR A 167 13.86 9.57 -6.74
C THR A 167 12.34 9.54 -6.85
N GLN A 168 11.81 8.73 -7.77
CA GLN A 168 10.38 8.61 -8.00
C GLN A 168 9.69 7.82 -6.89
N LEU A 169 10.35 6.78 -6.37
CA LEU A 169 9.90 6.04 -5.19
C LEU A 169 9.70 6.97 -3.98
N ARG A 170 10.70 7.80 -3.66
CA ARG A 170 10.63 8.76 -2.56
C ARG A 170 9.57 9.86 -2.80
N ALA A 171 9.44 10.33 -4.03
CA ALA A 171 8.41 11.32 -4.39
C ALA A 171 6.99 10.75 -4.23
N ALA A 172 6.77 9.49 -4.62
CA ALA A 172 5.50 8.80 -4.44
C ALA A 172 5.15 8.61 -2.95
N LEU A 173 6.12 8.23 -2.12
CA LEU A 173 5.97 8.15 -0.67
C LEU A 173 5.52 9.49 -0.07
N ALA A 174 6.23 10.57 -0.38
CA ALA A 174 5.88 11.90 0.12
C ALA A 174 4.47 12.34 -0.34
N SER A 175 4.08 12.00 -1.57
CA SER A 175 2.76 12.30 -2.12
C SER A 175 1.65 11.53 -1.39
N LEU A 176 1.87 10.25 -1.08
CA LEU A 176 0.94 9.42 -0.31
C LEU A 176 0.81 9.89 1.14
N ASP A 177 1.93 10.20 1.81
CA ASP A 177 1.90 10.69 3.19
C ASP A 177 1.13 12.02 3.29
N HIS A 178 1.30 12.89 2.31
CA HIS A 178 0.53 14.14 2.22
C HIS A 178 -0.95 13.90 1.96
N ALA A 179 -1.30 12.97 1.06
CA ALA A 179 -2.70 12.62 0.77
C ALA A 179 -3.40 12.00 1.99
N ILE A 180 -2.72 11.10 2.72
CA ILE A 180 -3.24 10.46 3.93
C ILE A 180 -3.35 11.47 5.07
N GLY A 181 -2.35 12.34 5.26
CA GLY A 181 -2.35 13.38 6.28
C GLY A 181 -3.38 14.50 6.05
N ARG A 182 -3.86 14.66 4.82
CA ARG A 182 -4.85 15.67 4.41
C ARG A 182 -6.28 15.12 4.32
N ALA A 183 -6.58 14.00 4.99
CA ALA A 183 -7.93 13.45 5.08
C ALA A 183 -8.94 14.58 5.45
N PRO A 184 -10.10 14.64 4.78
CA PRO A 184 -10.88 15.87 4.69
C PRO A 184 -11.54 16.21 6.03
N THR A 185 -11.15 17.34 6.61
CA THR A 185 -12.14 18.22 7.21
C THR A 185 -13.07 18.71 6.09
N PRO A 186 -14.40 18.65 6.27
CA PRO A 186 -15.33 19.05 5.21
C PRO A 186 -15.11 20.52 4.84
N PRO A 187 -15.23 20.88 3.55
CA PRO A 187 -15.06 22.26 3.12
C PRO A 187 -16.23 23.09 3.68
N SER A 188 -15.95 23.89 4.71
CA SER A 188 -16.80 25.04 5.00
C SER A 188 -16.65 26.00 3.83
N ALA A 189 -17.67 26.03 2.97
CA ALA A 189 -17.83 27.07 1.98
C ALA A 189 -17.81 28.42 2.71
N SER A 190 -16.73 29.19 2.53
CA SER A 190 -16.67 30.59 2.94
C SER A 190 -16.18 31.43 1.78
N THR A 191 -17.12 32.13 1.18
CA THR A 191 -16.88 33.13 0.15
C THR A 191 -16.44 34.43 0.82
N ALA A 192 -15.13 34.69 0.74
CA ALA A 192 -14.48 36.01 0.60
C ALA A 192 -14.41 36.97 1.83
N PRO A 193 -13.57 38.05 1.80
CA PRO A 193 -12.30 38.07 2.56
C PRO A 193 -12.04 39.35 3.38
N ALA A 194 -11.16 39.29 4.40
CA ALA A 194 -10.36 40.44 4.85
C ALA A 194 -9.16 39.97 5.72
N ALA A 195 -7.97 40.52 5.42
CA ALA A 195 -6.65 40.15 5.93
C ALA A 195 -6.30 40.82 7.30
N PRO A 196 -5.03 40.79 7.76
CA PRO A 196 -4.36 39.67 8.41
C PRO A 196 -3.89 40.04 9.85
N ARG A 197 -3.56 39.06 10.69
CA ARG A 197 -2.60 39.27 11.79
C ARG A 197 -1.97 37.95 12.25
N PRO A 198 -0.65 37.95 12.55
CA PRO A 198 0.10 36.74 12.85
C PRO A 198 -0.10 36.36 14.32
N HIS A 199 -0.26 35.07 14.61
CA HIS A 199 0.08 34.55 15.93
C HIS A 199 0.83 33.24 15.77
N ALA A 200 2.13 33.35 16.05
CA ALA A 200 2.98 32.23 16.38
C ALA A 200 2.32 31.42 17.50
N ALA A 201 2.31 30.10 17.35
CA ALA A 201 2.00 29.20 18.44
C ALA A 201 3.17 29.17 19.42
N PRO A 202 2.96 29.35 20.73
CA PRO A 202 3.88 28.83 21.72
C PRO A 202 3.44 27.42 22.15
N ALA A 203 4.44 26.54 22.09
CA ALA A 203 4.73 25.40 22.95
C ALA A 203 3.67 24.99 24.01
N PHE A 204 3.37 23.69 24.03
CA PHE A 204 2.71 22.97 25.11
C PHE A 204 3.27 23.34 26.50
N PRO A 205 2.42 23.76 27.44
CA PRO A 205 2.69 23.64 28.87
C PRO A 205 1.66 22.70 29.51
N ASP A 206 2.13 21.63 30.12
CA ASP A 206 1.50 20.86 31.21
C ASP A 206 -0.04 20.92 31.26
N CYS A 207 -0.69 20.25 30.32
CA CYS A 207 -2.15 20.13 30.31
C CYS A 207 -2.55 19.02 31.27
N GLU A 208 -2.97 19.37 32.48
CA GLU A 208 -3.65 18.42 33.39
C GLU A 208 -4.77 17.69 32.64
N PRO A 209 -4.75 16.35 32.58
CA PRO A 209 -5.74 15.56 31.83
C PRO A 209 -7.19 15.92 32.18
N ARG A 210 -7.46 16.28 33.45
CA ARG A 210 -8.78 16.75 33.89
C ARG A 210 -9.22 18.06 33.26
N ARG A 211 -8.31 19.02 33.11
CA ARG A 211 -8.61 20.34 32.53
C ARG A 211 -8.91 20.20 31.04
N PHE A 212 -8.19 19.33 30.35
CA PHE A 212 -8.49 18.95 28.98
C PHE A 212 -9.88 18.31 28.86
N LEU A 213 -10.19 17.29 29.66
CA LEU A 213 -11.48 16.62 29.62
C LEU A 213 -12.65 17.56 29.96
N ARG A 214 -12.47 18.49 30.90
CA ARG A 214 -13.46 19.54 31.21
C ARG A 214 -13.68 20.49 30.02
N ARG A 215 -12.62 20.83 29.29
CA ARG A 215 -12.73 21.66 28.08
C ARG A 215 -13.48 20.92 26.98
N VAL A 216 -13.15 19.64 26.75
CA VAL A 216 -13.84 18.79 25.77
C VAL A 216 -15.32 18.62 26.10
N MET A 217 -15.67 18.40 27.38
CA MET A 217 -17.06 18.24 27.83
C MET A 217 -17.91 19.50 27.62
N ASN A 218 -17.33 20.69 27.81
CA ASN A 218 -18.01 21.98 27.71
C ASN A 218 -17.98 22.62 26.32
N ASP A 219 -17.29 22.02 25.35
CA ASP A 219 -17.20 22.54 23.99
C ASP A 219 -18.40 22.07 23.15
N GLU A 220 -19.24 23.02 22.72
CA GLU A 220 -20.43 22.74 21.91
C GLU A 220 -20.12 22.29 20.48
N THR A 221 -18.88 22.52 20.01
CA THR A 221 -18.44 22.10 18.68
C THR A 221 -17.98 20.64 18.64
N VAL A 222 -17.78 20.02 19.81
CA VAL A 222 -17.39 18.61 19.94
C VAL A 222 -18.63 17.71 19.89
N ALA A 223 -18.52 16.59 19.17
CA ALA A 223 -19.58 15.60 19.07
C ALA A 223 -20.08 15.14 20.47
N MET A 224 -21.40 15.08 20.66
CA MET A 224 -22.03 14.74 21.95
C MET A 224 -21.50 13.44 22.56
N ALA A 225 -21.22 12.42 21.73
CA ALA A 225 -20.62 11.16 22.19
C ALA A 225 -19.25 11.36 22.88
N LEU A 226 -18.37 12.20 22.33
CA LEU A 226 -17.06 12.50 22.91
C LEU A 226 -17.17 13.34 24.18
N ARG A 227 -18.17 14.22 24.25
CA ARG A 227 -18.50 14.99 25.46
C ARG A 227 -18.97 14.05 26.59
N ILE A 228 -19.76 13.04 26.25
CA ILE A 228 -20.22 11.99 27.18
C ILE A 228 -19.04 11.12 27.65
N GLU A 229 -18.14 10.71 26.76
CA GLU A 229 -16.94 9.94 27.16
C GLU A 229 -16.00 10.75 28.06
N ALA A 230 -15.83 12.05 27.78
CA ALA A 230 -15.07 12.94 28.67
C ALA A 230 -15.73 13.09 30.05
N ALA A 231 -17.06 13.20 30.10
CA ALA A 231 -17.81 13.25 31.37
C ALA A 231 -17.68 11.94 32.17
N LYS A 232 -17.77 10.77 31.51
CA LYS A 232 -17.53 9.46 32.15
C LYS A 232 -16.12 9.37 32.72
N ALA A 233 -15.11 9.77 31.96
CA ALA A 233 -13.71 9.77 32.41
C ALA A 233 -13.48 10.68 33.63
N LEU A 234 -14.18 11.82 33.71
CA LEU A 234 -14.15 12.71 34.89
C LEU A 234 -14.82 12.09 36.13
N LEU A 235 -15.89 11.32 35.96
CA LEU A 235 -16.59 10.63 37.06
C LEU A 235 -15.80 9.43 37.60
N LEU A 236 -15.06 8.73 36.74
CA LEU A 236 -14.23 7.58 37.10
C LEU A 236 -12.89 7.96 37.75
N ALA A 237 -12.45 9.21 37.59
CA ALA A 237 -11.17 9.67 38.13
C ALA A 237 -11.29 10.03 39.63
N PRO A 238 -10.47 9.44 40.53
CA PRO A 238 -10.56 9.68 41.97
C PRO A 238 -10.26 11.13 42.34
N SER A 239 -11.19 11.81 43.01
CA SER A 239 -11.05 13.20 43.48
C SER A 239 -9.70 13.36 44.19
N GLN A 240 -8.80 14.17 43.63
CA GLN A 240 -7.60 14.56 44.36
C GLN A 240 -8.04 15.57 45.43
N PRO A 241 -7.60 15.44 46.70
CA PRO A 241 -7.93 16.43 47.72
C PRO A 241 -7.30 17.78 47.33
N GLU A 242 -8.10 18.84 47.38
CA GLU A 242 -7.65 20.22 47.26
C GLU A 242 -6.58 20.52 48.34
N PRO A 243 -5.40 21.07 48.01
CA PRO A 243 -4.50 21.60 49.01
C PRO A 243 -5.06 22.95 49.47
N GLY A 244 -5.81 22.92 50.57
CA GLY A 244 -6.30 24.12 51.26
C GLY A 244 -5.65 24.26 52.64
N ALA A 245 -5.10 25.46 52.86
CA ALA A 245 -4.61 26.07 54.10
C ALA A 245 -3.25 25.63 54.64
#